data_AF-A0A182AN74-F1
#
_entry.id   AF-A0A182AN74-F1
#
_cell.length_a   1.000
_cell.length_b   1.000
_cell.length_c   1.000
_cell.angle_alpha   90.00
_cell.angle_beta   90.00
_cell.angle_gamma   90.00
#
_symmetry.space_group_name_H-M   'P 1'
#
loop_
_entity.id
_entity.type
_entity.pdbx_description
1 polymer ?
#
loop_
_entity_poly.entity_id
_entity_poly.type
_entity_poly.pdbx_seq_one_letter_code
_entity_poly.pdbx_strand_id
1 'polypeptide(L)'
;MIIDLATREEFLQHVREQRIEEEVRERYIARTGHTVAANEFRAWQNSLQCVGNVLQFEAIPRELGVAIEYRIHNTAKRIDLLLSGRDATGAPAAVIVELKQWETVEPTELDGVVRTFLGKGPRETTHPSYQAMSYGALLRGFNTAVVAH
;
A
#
# COMPACT_ATOMS: atom_id res chain seq x y z
N MET A 1 -11.91 3.56 -3.17
CA MET A 1 -12.43 2.69 -2.10
C MET A 1 -11.27 2.35 -1.19
N ILE A 2 -11.36 2.74 0.07
CA ILE A 2 -10.33 2.49 1.09
C ILE A 2 -10.71 1.18 1.77
N ILE A 3 -9.85 0.16 1.79
CA ILE A 3 -10.20 -1.11 2.41
C ILE A 3 -9.97 -1.02 3.93
N ASP A 4 -8.81 -0.54 4.36
CA ASP A 4 -8.55 -0.23 5.77
C ASP A 4 -8.05 1.21 5.94
N LEU A 5 -8.53 1.88 6.99
CA LEU A 5 -8.06 3.19 7.42
C LEU A 5 -8.00 3.17 8.94
N ALA A 6 -6.79 3.29 9.46
CA ALA A 6 -6.50 3.33 10.87
C ALA A 6 -5.44 4.39 11.16
N THR A 7 -5.33 4.81 12.40
CA THR A 7 -4.09 5.44 12.86
C THR A 7 -2.98 4.40 12.96
N ARG A 8 -1.73 4.84 12.96
CA ARG A 8 -0.58 3.97 13.19
C ARG A 8 -0.70 3.22 14.51
N GLU A 9 -1.23 3.85 15.55
CA GLU A 9 -1.41 3.19 16.84
C GLU A 9 -2.42 2.03 16.76
N GLU A 10 -3.57 2.23 16.12
CA GLU A 10 -4.57 1.18 15.88
C GLU A 10 -4.02 0.06 14.97
N PHE A 11 -3.28 0.42 13.92
CA PHE A 11 -2.60 -0.57 13.08
C PHE A 11 -1.63 -1.44 13.89
N LEU A 12 -0.77 -0.81 14.70
CA LEU A 12 0.19 -1.52 15.54
C LEU A 12 -0.49 -2.34 16.64
N GLN A 13 -1.65 -1.91 17.16
CA GLN A 13 -2.48 -2.70 18.06
C GLN A 13 -2.86 -4.03 17.41
N HIS A 14 -3.42 -3.99 16.20
CA HIS A 14 -3.80 -5.21 15.48
C HIS A 14 -2.60 -6.09 15.10
N VAL A 15 -1.45 -5.48 14.79
CA VAL A 15 -0.20 -6.22 14.54
C VAL A 15 0.23 -6.98 15.80
N ARG A 16 0.26 -6.31 16.97
CA ARG A 16 0.63 -6.92 18.27
C ARG A 16 -0.31 -8.05 18.68
N GLU A 17 -1.59 -7.89 18.37
CA GLU A 17 -2.62 -8.90 18.62
C GLU A 17 -2.58 -10.05 17.60
N GLN A 18 -1.73 -9.98 16.57
CA GLN A 18 -1.65 -10.94 15.48
C GLN A 18 -2.97 -11.08 14.72
N ARG A 19 -3.66 -9.96 14.48
CA ARG A 19 -4.96 -9.92 13.80
C ARG A 19 -5.03 -8.96 12.61
N ILE A 20 -3.91 -8.34 12.21
CA ILE A 20 -3.95 -7.25 11.21
C ILE A 20 -4.50 -7.73 9.86
N GLU A 21 -4.14 -8.93 9.42
CA GLU A 21 -4.65 -9.50 8.17
C GLU A 21 -6.13 -9.88 8.26
N GLU A 22 -6.62 -10.35 9.41
CA GLU A 22 -8.05 -10.58 9.68
C GLU A 22 -8.83 -9.27 9.62
N GLU A 23 -8.31 -8.24 10.28
CA GLU A 23 -8.92 -6.90 10.33
C GLU A 23 -9.03 -6.28 8.93
N VAL A 24 -8.01 -6.45 8.08
CA VAL A 24 -8.05 -6.04 6.67
C VAL A 24 -9.06 -6.88 5.88
N ARG A 25 -9.09 -8.20 6.09
CA ARG A 25 -10.01 -9.12 5.41
C ARG A 25 -11.47 -8.81 5.74
N GLU A 26 -11.79 -8.58 7.01
CA GLU A 26 -13.15 -8.26 7.45
C GLU A 26 -13.64 -6.94 6.85
N ARG A 27 -12.80 -5.90 6.86
CA ARG A 27 -13.13 -4.62 6.22
C ARG A 27 -13.23 -4.74 4.70
N TYR A 28 -12.39 -5.56 4.07
CA TYR A 28 -12.47 -5.86 2.64
C TYR A 28 -13.84 -6.46 2.31
N ILE A 29 -14.25 -7.50 3.02
CA ILE A 29 -15.54 -8.17 2.79
C ILE A 29 -16.69 -7.19 3.04
N ALA A 30 -16.64 -6.42 4.13
CA ALA A 30 -17.68 -5.44 4.47
C ALA A 30 -17.85 -4.35 3.41
N ARG A 31 -16.77 -3.92 2.75
CA ARG A 31 -16.80 -2.87 1.72
C ARG A 31 -17.06 -3.37 0.31
N THR A 32 -16.61 -4.57 -0.02
CA THR A 32 -16.68 -5.09 -1.40
C THR A 32 -17.79 -6.12 -1.61
N GLY A 33 -18.23 -6.79 -0.54
CA GLY A 33 -19.10 -7.97 -0.63
C GLY A 33 -18.40 -9.22 -1.19
N HIS A 34 -17.10 -9.15 -1.46
CA HIS A 34 -16.33 -10.25 -2.05
C HIS A 34 -15.42 -10.93 -1.03
N THR A 35 -15.17 -12.22 -1.24
CA THR A 35 -14.19 -12.98 -0.45
C THR A 35 -12.76 -12.65 -0.91
N VAL A 36 -11.81 -12.80 0.01
CA VAL A 36 -10.38 -12.59 -0.27
C VAL A 36 -9.76 -13.89 -0.74
N ALA A 37 -8.96 -13.84 -1.82
CA ALA A 37 -8.26 -15.01 -2.32
C ALA A 37 -7.13 -15.43 -1.36
N ALA A 38 -6.86 -16.74 -1.25
CA ALA A 38 -5.88 -17.26 -0.29
C ALA A 38 -4.45 -16.72 -0.50
N ASN A 39 -4.07 -16.43 -1.75
CA ASN A 39 -2.78 -15.81 -2.07
C ASN A 39 -2.71 -14.34 -1.67
N GLU A 40 -3.82 -13.58 -1.79
CA GLU A 40 -3.90 -12.19 -1.36
C GLU A 40 -3.84 -12.11 0.18
N PHE A 41 -4.56 -12.99 0.87
CA PHE A 41 -4.48 -13.09 2.33
C PHE A 41 -3.06 -13.42 2.82
N ARG A 42 -2.40 -14.42 2.21
CA ARG A 42 -0.99 -14.71 2.51
C ARG A 42 -0.07 -13.54 2.20
N ALA A 43 -0.36 -12.77 1.15
CA ALA A 43 0.42 -11.59 0.84
C ALA A 43 0.36 -10.59 2.00
N TRP A 44 -0.83 -10.32 2.53
CA TRP A 44 -1.00 -9.45 3.70
C TRP A 44 -0.28 -9.98 4.94
N GLN A 45 -0.38 -11.28 5.24
CA GLN A 45 0.32 -11.89 6.38
C GLN A 45 1.82 -11.65 6.34
N ASN A 46 2.44 -11.87 5.17
CA ASN A 46 3.88 -11.73 5.01
C ASN A 46 4.33 -10.26 5.03
N SER A 47 3.49 -9.32 4.59
CA SER A 47 3.92 -7.93 4.42
C SER A 47 3.52 -7.01 5.58
N LEU A 48 2.31 -7.13 6.11
CA LEU A 48 1.77 -6.18 7.10
C LEU A 48 2.50 -6.29 8.44
N GLN A 49 2.96 -7.48 8.82
CA GLN A 49 3.83 -7.68 9.98
C GLN A 49 5.17 -6.95 9.82
N CYS A 50 5.80 -7.04 8.63
CA CYS A 50 7.02 -6.29 8.31
C CYS A 50 6.80 -4.78 8.33
N VAL A 51 5.64 -4.31 7.84
CA VAL A 51 5.25 -2.89 7.94
C VAL A 51 5.14 -2.47 9.41
N GLY A 52 4.53 -3.30 10.27
CA GLY A 52 4.47 -3.08 11.72
C GLY A 52 5.85 -2.93 12.36
N ASN A 53 6.82 -3.76 11.97
CA ASN A 53 8.19 -3.68 12.47
C ASN A 53 8.89 -2.34 12.14
N VAL A 54 8.49 -1.68 11.06
CA VAL A 54 8.99 -0.35 10.71
C VAL A 54 8.17 0.74 11.41
N LEU A 55 6.84 0.63 11.43
CA LEU A 55 5.98 1.67 11.99
C LEU A 55 6.07 1.81 13.52
N GLN A 56 6.59 0.80 14.22
CA GLN A 56 6.75 0.82 15.68
C GLN A 56 7.78 1.84 16.21
N PHE A 57 8.66 2.38 15.36
CA PHE A 57 9.66 3.35 15.81
C PHE A 57 9.01 4.62 16.38
N GLU A 58 9.48 5.07 17.54
CA GLU A 58 8.94 6.25 18.24
C GLU A 58 9.06 7.55 17.43
N ALA A 59 10.03 7.62 16.51
CA ALA A 59 10.20 8.75 15.60
C ALA A 59 9.03 8.93 14.62
N ILE A 60 8.21 7.90 14.43
CA ILE A 60 7.02 7.96 13.59
C ILE A 60 5.85 8.50 14.44
N PRO A 61 5.02 9.44 13.96
CA PRO A 61 3.89 9.95 14.74
C PRO A 61 2.81 8.91 15.02
N ARG A 62 2.18 8.94 16.19
CA ARG A 62 1.11 8.00 16.61
C ARG A 62 -0.15 8.13 15.76
N GLU A 63 -0.45 9.37 15.39
CA GLU A 63 -1.60 9.80 14.61
C GLU A 63 -1.42 9.67 13.10
N LEU A 64 -0.24 9.19 12.65
CA LEU A 64 0.01 8.93 11.23
C LEU A 64 -1.10 8.02 10.69
N GLY A 65 -1.78 8.46 9.64
CA GLY A 65 -2.80 7.66 8.97
C GLY A 65 -2.15 6.50 8.22
N VAL A 66 -2.74 5.32 8.35
CA VAL A 66 -2.36 4.10 7.67
C VAL A 66 -3.55 3.63 6.85
N ALA A 67 -3.40 3.63 5.53
CA ALA A 67 -4.40 3.10 4.62
C ALA A 67 -3.84 1.91 3.85
N ILE A 68 -4.55 0.78 3.90
CA ILE A 68 -4.16 -0.48 3.27
C ILE A 68 -5.10 -0.74 2.09
N GLU A 69 -4.51 -1.17 0.97
CA GLU A 69 -5.24 -1.48 -0.27
C GLU A 69 -6.10 -0.28 -0.74
N TYR A 70 -5.47 0.91 -0.77
CA TYR A 70 -6.12 2.17 -1.11
C TYR A 70 -6.38 2.25 -2.63
N ARG A 71 -7.65 2.20 -3.04
CA ARG A 71 -8.02 2.37 -4.45
C ARG A 71 -8.21 3.84 -4.81
N ILE A 72 -7.44 4.30 -5.79
CA ILE A 72 -7.52 5.66 -6.33
C ILE A 72 -8.84 5.82 -7.08
N HIS A 73 -9.59 6.88 -6.76
CA HIS A 73 -10.91 7.15 -7.32
C HIS A 73 -10.91 7.17 -8.85
N ASN A 74 -11.98 6.65 -9.48
CA ASN A 74 -12.12 6.52 -10.94
C ASN A 74 -10.99 5.78 -11.67
N THR A 75 -10.21 4.97 -10.96
CA THR A 75 -9.21 4.10 -11.58
C THR A 75 -9.32 2.67 -11.04
N ALA A 76 -8.75 1.72 -11.78
CA ALA A 76 -8.49 0.38 -11.26
C ALA A 76 -7.18 0.30 -10.43
N LYS A 77 -6.47 1.42 -10.25
CA LYS A 77 -5.18 1.45 -9.54
C LYS A 77 -5.40 1.39 -8.03
N ARG A 78 -4.51 0.66 -7.38
CA ARG A 78 -4.55 0.34 -5.96
C ARG A 78 -3.15 0.51 -5.39
N ILE A 79 -3.07 1.25 -4.30
CA ILE A 79 -1.84 1.47 -3.54
C ILE A 79 -1.86 0.46 -2.40
N ASP A 80 -0.83 -0.37 -2.29
CA ASP A 80 -0.77 -1.40 -1.25
C ASP A 80 -0.80 -0.77 0.15
N LEU A 81 0.02 0.26 0.37
CA LEU A 81 0.07 1.01 1.62
C LEU A 81 0.28 2.51 1.35
N LEU A 82 -0.61 3.33 1.92
CA LEU A 82 -0.53 4.78 1.91
C LEU A 82 -0.45 5.28 3.35
N LEU A 83 0.64 5.97 3.67
CA LEU A 83 0.82 6.65 4.94
C LEU A 83 0.52 8.13 4.75
N SER A 84 -0.29 8.73 5.62
CA SER A 84 -0.65 10.14 5.55
C SER A 84 -0.38 10.85 6.87
N GLY A 85 0.10 12.09 6.79
CA GLY A 85 0.47 12.87 7.96
C GLY A 85 0.93 14.27 7.59
N ARG A 86 1.91 14.78 8.34
CA ARG A 86 2.52 16.09 8.11
C ARG A 86 4.04 15.96 8.02
N ASP A 87 4.64 16.80 7.21
CA ASP A 87 6.10 16.93 7.15
C ASP A 87 6.65 17.79 8.30
N ALA A 88 7.97 18.00 8.32
CA ALA A 88 8.65 18.80 9.35
C ALA A 88 8.20 20.28 9.40
N THR A 89 7.56 20.79 8.34
CA THR A 89 7.00 22.15 8.29
C THR A 89 5.55 22.21 8.73
N GLY A 90 4.94 21.05 9.01
CA GLY A 90 3.52 20.92 9.32
C GLY A 90 2.62 20.85 8.08
N ALA A 91 3.18 20.85 6.86
CA ALA A 91 2.39 20.72 5.63
C ALA A 91 1.89 19.28 5.46
N PRO A 92 0.68 19.06 4.90
CA PRO A 92 0.19 17.71 4.61
C PRO A 92 1.16 16.94 3.71
N ALA A 93 1.49 15.72 4.12
CA ALA A 93 2.41 14.85 3.40
C ALA A 93 1.87 13.42 3.34
N ALA A 94 2.28 12.69 2.32
CA ALA A 94 1.94 11.28 2.15
C ALA A 94 3.14 10.47 1.64
N VAL A 95 3.24 9.24 2.10
CA VAL A 95 4.23 8.26 1.65
C VAL A 95 3.49 7.07 1.04
N ILE A 96 3.89 6.69 -0.15
CA ILE A 96 3.35 5.54 -0.89
C ILE A 96 4.36 4.42 -0.79
N VAL A 97 3.91 3.25 -0.35
CA VAL A 97 4.73 2.04 -0.28
C VAL A 97 4.07 0.97 -1.15
N GLU A 98 4.81 0.52 -2.16
CA GLU A 98 4.44 -0.63 -3.00
C GLU A 98 5.13 -1.87 -2.43
N LEU A 99 4.35 -2.90 -2.11
CA LEU A 99 4.84 -4.12 -1.47
C LEU A 99 4.98 -5.23 -2.52
N LYS A 100 6.16 -5.85 -2.58
CA LYS A 100 6.39 -7.02 -3.45
C LYS A 100 6.87 -8.22 -2.65
N GLN A 101 6.49 -9.39 -3.13
CA GLN A 101 6.92 -10.68 -2.61
C GLN A 101 7.68 -11.42 -3.71
N TRP A 102 8.70 -10.76 -4.24
CA TRP A 102 9.59 -11.34 -5.24
C TRP A 102 10.87 -11.78 -4.54
N GLU A 103 11.32 -13.00 -4.86
CA GLU A 103 12.59 -13.52 -4.35
C GLU A 103 13.78 -13.00 -5.17
N THR A 104 13.56 -12.79 -6.47
CA THR A 104 14.58 -12.38 -7.43
C THR A 104 14.04 -11.34 -8.40
N VAL A 105 14.92 -10.49 -8.93
CA VAL A 105 14.58 -9.51 -9.97
C VAL A 105 15.77 -9.33 -10.90
N GLU A 106 15.50 -9.29 -12.20
CA GLU A 106 16.46 -9.08 -13.27
C GLU A 106 16.14 -7.77 -14.01
N PRO A 107 17.14 -6.95 -14.35
CA PRO A 107 16.93 -5.77 -15.18
C PRO A 107 16.53 -6.16 -16.61
N THR A 108 15.89 -5.24 -17.31
CA THR A 108 15.63 -5.35 -18.76
C THR A 108 16.10 -4.07 -19.46
N GLU A 109 16.14 -4.09 -20.79
CA GLU A 109 16.44 -2.90 -21.61
C GLU A 109 15.28 -1.91 -21.70
N LEU A 110 14.12 -2.24 -21.13
CA LEU A 110 12.90 -1.44 -21.19
C LEU A 110 12.81 -0.54 -19.93
N ASP A 111 12.57 0.76 -20.12
CA ASP A 111 12.43 1.69 -19.00
C ASP A 111 11.24 1.32 -18.09
N GLY A 112 11.47 1.36 -16.78
CA GLY A 112 10.47 1.03 -15.77
C GLY A 112 9.96 -0.41 -15.82
N VAL A 113 10.66 -1.34 -16.49
CA VAL A 113 10.29 -2.76 -16.58
C VAL A 113 11.40 -3.63 -15.99
N VAL A 114 10.99 -4.71 -15.34
CA VAL A 114 11.89 -5.72 -14.78
C VAL A 114 11.37 -7.10 -15.11
N ARG A 115 12.25 -8.09 -15.06
CA ARG A 115 11.91 -9.50 -15.22
C ARG A 115 12.01 -10.21 -13.87
N THR A 116 10.97 -10.94 -13.49
CA THR A 116 10.93 -11.68 -12.21
C THR A 116 10.03 -12.91 -12.33
N PHE A 117 10.17 -13.86 -11.42
CA PHE A 117 9.35 -15.06 -11.39
C PHE A 117 7.95 -14.76 -10.85
N LEU A 118 6.92 -14.91 -11.70
CA LEU A 118 5.53 -14.65 -11.34
C LEU A 118 4.64 -15.84 -11.69
N GLY A 119 4.03 -16.45 -10.67
CA GLY A 119 3.13 -17.58 -10.82
C GLY A 119 3.87 -18.82 -11.33
N LYS A 120 3.82 -19.09 -12.63
CA LYS A 120 4.35 -20.31 -13.25
C LYS A 120 5.69 -20.13 -13.98
N GLY A 121 6.27 -18.93 -13.99
CA GLY A 121 7.50 -18.69 -14.73
C GLY A 121 7.98 -17.24 -14.68
N PRO A 122 9.17 -16.97 -15.25
CA PRO A 122 9.68 -15.62 -15.40
C PRO A 122 8.80 -14.79 -16.34
N ARG A 123 8.51 -13.55 -15.94
CA ARG A 123 7.70 -12.59 -16.70
C ARG A 123 8.28 -11.19 -16.58
N GLU A 124 8.11 -10.42 -17.64
CA GLU A 124 8.35 -8.97 -17.59
C GLU A 124 7.14 -8.28 -16.95
N THR A 125 7.41 -7.30 -16.08
CA THR A 125 6.41 -6.55 -15.35
C THR A 125 6.93 -5.15 -15.01
N THR A 126 6.03 -4.24 -14.66
CA THR A 126 6.41 -2.88 -14.24
C THR A 126 7.25 -2.92 -12.96
N HIS A 127 8.33 -2.13 -12.94
CA HIS A 127 9.16 -1.94 -11.76
C HIS A 127 8.32 -1.33 -10.61
N PRO A 128 8.39 -1.85 -9.37
CA PRO A 128 7.58 -1.37 -8.24
C PRO A 128 7.72 0.13 -7.97
N SER A 129 8.93 0.67 -8.03
CA SER A 129 9.18 2.12 -7.90
C SER A 129 8.47 2.96 -8.98
N TYR A 130 8.37 2.46 -10.21
CA TYR A 130 7.61 3.14 -11.25
C TYR A 130 6.11 3.11 -10.95
N GLN A 131 5.59 1.99 -10.42
CA GLN A 131 4.21 1.90 -9.95
C GLN A 131 3.91 2.93 -8.85
N ALA A 132 4.73 2.97 -7.79
CA ALA A 132 4.59 3.92 -6.69
C ALA A 132 4.66 5.38 -7.16
N MET A 133 5.61 5.71 -8.04
CA MET A 133 5.73 7.03 -8.66
C MET A 133 4.47 7.40 -9.43
N SER A 134 3.95 6.47 -10.25
CA SER A 134 2.74 6.70 -11.05
C SER A 134 1.51 6.99 -10.20
N TYR A 135 1.39 6.36 -9.03
CA TYR A 135 0.32 6.64 -8.08
C TYR A 135 0.43 8.05 -7.48
N GLY A 136 1.64 8.45 -7.10
CA GLY A 136 1.89 9.82 -6.62
C GLY A 136 1.56 10.87 -7.68
N ALA A 137 1.88 10.61 -8.95
CA ALA A 137 1.52 11.48 -10.07
C ALA A 137 0.00 11.59 -10.25
N LEU A 138 -0.72 10.47 -10.19
CA LEU A 138 -2.18 10.45 -10.28
C LEU A 138 -2.83 11.23 -9.13
N LEU A 139 -2.41 11.00 -7.88
CA LEU A 139 -2.96 11.68 -6.71
C LEU A 139 -2.73 13.20 -6.77
N ARG A 140 -1.56 13.65 -7.23
CA ARG A 140 -1.31 15.08 -7.47
C ARG A 140 -2.21 15.63 -8.56
N GLY A 141 -2.38 14.91 -9.67
CA GLY A 141 -3.25 15.32 -10.78
C GLY A 141 -4.71 15.53 -10.36
N PHE A 142 -5.27 14.63 -9.54
CA PHE A 142 -6.62 14.79 -9.00
C PHE A 142 -6.75 15.99 -8.07
N ASN A 143 -5.79 16.18 -7.15
CA ASN A 143 -5.85 17.29 -6.20
C ASN A 143 -5.73 18.65 -6.89
N THR A 144 -4.92 18.76 -7.95
CA THR A 144 -4.81 20.01 -8.72
C THR A 144 -6.10 20.34 -9.47
N ALA A 145 -6.83 19.33 -9.97
CA ALA A 145 -8.09 19.55 -10.68
C ALA A 145 -9.24 20.05 -9.78
N VAL A 146 -9.20 19.73 -8.48
CA VAL A 146 -10.24 20.15 -7.51
C VAL A 146 -10.04 21.59 -7.03
N VAL A 147 -8.81 22.10 -7.02
CA VAL A 147 -8.52 23.49 -6.59
C VAL A 147 -8.84 24.52 -7.69
N ALA A 148 -9.01 24.08 -8.94
CA ALA A 148 -9.21 24.94 -10.10
C ALA A 148 -10.69 25.23 -10.46
N HIS A 149 -11.65 24.92 -9.58
CA HIS A 149 -13.08 25.17 -9.79
C HIS A 149 -13.75 25.90 -8.63
#